data_AF-A0A534ZIL1-F1
#
_entry.id   AF-A0A534ZIL1-F1
#
_cell.length_a   1.000
_cell.length_b   1.000
_cell.length_c   1.000
_cell.angle_alpha   90.00
_cell.angle_beta   90.00
_cell.angle_gamma   90.00
#
_symmetry.space_group_name_H-M   'P 1'
#
loop_
_entity.id
_entity.type
_entity.pdbx_description
1 polymer ?
#
loop_
_entity_poly.entity_id
_entity_poly.type
_entity_poly.pdbx_seq_one_letter_code
_entity_poly.pdbx_strand_id
1 'polypeptide(L)' 'MAPTPSTGPTGADMAGIGIYLAAAVLLPLLGGVALDNWLHTAPVFVLVGLFVGLAAGAAGIWLRVRELTR' A
#
# COMPACT_ATOMS: atom_id res chain seq x y z
N MET A 1 -22.67 -31.09 -16.54
CA MET A 1 -21.72 -29.97 -16.78
C MET A 1 -21.41 -29.35 -15.43
N ALA A 2 -20.17 -29.47 -14.93
CA ALA A 2 -19.77 -28.83 -13.69
C ALA A 2 -19.69 -27.30 -13.90
N PRO A 3 -20.09 -26.46 -12.92
CA PRO A 3 -19.96 -25.02 -13.04
C PRO A 3 -18.49 -24.66 -13.13
N THR A 4 -18.09 -24.02 -14.23
CA THR A 4 -16.74 -23.50 -14.44
C THR A 4 -16.48 -22.43 -13.37
N PRO A 5 -15.43 -22.56 -12.53
CA PRO A 5 -15.09 -21.53 -11.56
C PRO A 5 -14.82 -20.23 -12.32
N SER A 6 -15.51 -19.15 -11.96
CA SER A 6 -15.30 -17.82 -12.54
C SER A 6 -13.83 -17.44 -12.41
N THR A 7 -13.15 -17.28 -13.55
CA THR A 7 -11.72 -16.92 -13.65
C THR A 7 -11.42 -15.46 -13.24
N GLY A 8 -12.42 -14.73 -12.73
CA GLY A 8 -12.26 -13.36 -12.27
C GLY A 8 -11.68 -13.30 -10.84
N PRO A 9 -10.98 -12.21 -10.48
CA PRO A 9 -10.51 -11.99 -9.14
C PRO A 9 -11.66 -12.06 -8.13
N THR A 10 -11.46 -12.78 -7.03
CA THR A 10 -12.50 -12.89 -6.00
C THR A 10 -12.58 -11.61 -5.19
N GLY A 11 -13.72 -11.36 -4.53
CA GLY A 11 -13.87 -10.20 -3.63
C GLY A 11 -12.83 -10.19 -2.50
N ALA A 12 -12.36 -11.38 -2.08
CA ALA A 12 -11.28 -11.52 -1.10
C ALA A 12 -9.92 -11.05 -1.66
N ASP A 13 -9.62 -11.32 -2.93
CA ASP A 13 -8.40 -10.85 -3.59
C ASP A 13 -8.37 -9.31 -3.68
N MET A 14 -9.53 -8.72 -4.01
CA MET A 14 -9.68 -7.26 -4.08
C MET A 14 -9.57 -6.59 -2.70
N ALA A 15 -10.16 -7.20 -1.67
CA ALA A 15 -10.00 -6.75 -0.29
C ALA A 15 -8.54 -6.86 0.18
N GLY A 16 -7.84 -7.94 -0.17
CA GLY A 16 -6.43 -8.12 0.14
C GLY A 16 -5.54 -7.03 -0.46
N ILE A 17 -5.80 -6.64 -1.71
CA ILE A 17 -5.09 -5.53 -2.37
C ILE A 17 -5.37 -4.19 -1.67
N GLY A 18 -6.64 -3.94 -1.31
CA GLY A 18 -7.02 -2.73 -0.58
C GLY A 18 -6.36 -2.65 0.80
N ILE A 19 -6.35 -3.74 1.56
CA ILE A 19 -5.69 -3.83 2.87
C ILE A 19 -4.18 -3.63 2.74
N TYR A 20 -3.55 -4.25 1.73
CA TYR A 20 -2.13 -4.07 1.46
C TYR A 20 -1.79 -2.60 1.18
N LEU A 21 -2.57 -1.94 0.32
CA LEU A 21 -2.37 -0.52 0.01
C LEU A 21 -2.58 0.36 1.25
N ALA A 22 -3.65 0.11 2.00
CA ALA A 22 -3.95 0.85 3.23
C ALA A 22 -2.82 0.67 4.25
N ALA A 23 -2.34 -0.55 4.47
CA ALA A 23 -1.24 -0.81 5.38
C ALA A 23 0.07 -0.14 4.92
N ALA A 24 0.40 -0.25 3.64
CA ALA A 24 1.60 0.36 3.06
C ALA A 24 1.65 1.89 3.20
N VAL A 25 0.48 2.54 3.22
CA VAL A 25 0.36 4.00 3.38
C VAL A 25 0.23 4.39 4.86
N LEU A 26 -0.60 3.70 5.62
CA LEU A 26 -0.91 4.05 7.02
C LEU A 26 0.25 3.75 7.97
N LEU A 27 1.01 2.67 7.79
CA LEU A 27 2.17 2.36 8.64
C LEU A 27 3.22 3.49 8.68
N PRO A 28 3.75 3.95 7.53
CA PRO A 28 4.74 5.03 7.53
C PRO A 28 4.13 6.38 7.95
N LEU A 29 2.85 6.63 7.67
CA LEU A 29 2.15 7.83 8.15
C LEU A 29 2.03 7.86 9.68
N LEU A 30 1.50 6.78 10.28
CA LEU A 30 1.35 6.65 11.73
C LEU A 30 2.72 6.65 12.43
N GLY A 31 3.70 5.97 11.84
CA GLY A 31 5.09 6.01 12.31
C GLY A 31 5.68 7.42 12.27
N GLY A 32 5.45 8.16 11.17
CA GLY A 32 5.87 9.55 11.03
C GLY A 32 5.21 10.48 12.04
N VAL A 33 3.90 10.35 12.26
CA VAL A 33 3.16 11.14 13.26
C VAL A 33 3.67 10.86 14.67
N ALA A 34 3.85 9.58 15.03
CA ALA A 34 4.35 9.22 16.34
C ALA A 34 5.77 9.77 16.58
N LEU A 35 6.62 9.71 15.55
CA LEU A 35 8.00 10.18 15.63
C LEU A 35 8.09 11.72 15.69
N ASP A 36 7.31 12.43 14.87
CA ASP A 36 7.20 13.89 14.93
C ASP A 36 6.67 14.37 16.29
N ASN A 37 5.68 13.66 16.85
CA ASN A 37 5.09 14.01 18.15
C ASN A 37 6.06 13.73 19.32
N TRP A 38 6.95 12.74 19.19
CA TRP A 38 7.96 12.45 20.21
C TRP A 38 9.13 13.45 20.17
N LEU A 39 9.53 13.87 18.97
CA LEU A 39 10.64 14.81 18.76
C LEU A 39 10.24 16.28 18.83
N HIS A 40 8.94 16.60 18.97
CA HIS A 40 8.39 17.97 18.91
C HIS A 40 8.80 18.74 17.64
N THR A 41 9.12 18.02 16.57
CA THR A 41 9.51 18.60 15.30
C THR A 41 8.24 18.99 14.54
N ALA A 42 8.32 20.02 13.68
CA ALA A 42 7.33 20.24 12.62
C ALA A 42 7.11 18.92 11.83
N PRO A 43 5.98 18.72 11.10
CA PRO A 43 5.54 17.42 10.60
C PRO A 43 6.40 16.87 9.44
N VAL A 44 7.71 16.74 9.67
CA VAL A 44 8.75 16.42 8.70
C VAL A 44 8.82 14.91 8.50
N PHE A 45 8.76 14.11 9.58
CA PHE A 45 8.74 12.66 9.44
C PHE A 45 7.43 12.15 8.82
N VAL A 46 6.31 12.84 9.07
CA VAL A 46 5.05 12.62 8.34
C VAL A 46 5.20 12.87 6.84
N LEU A 47 5.81 14.00 6.45
CA LEU A 47 6.06 14.35 5.05
C LEU A 47 7.00 13.34 4.37
N VAL A 48 8.09 12.96 5.04
CA VAL A 48 9.02 11.95 4.54
C VAL A 48 8.33 10.59 4.43
N GLY A 49 7.60 10.17 5.46
CA GLY A 49 6.84 8.92 5.48
C GLY A 49 5.78 8.86 4.37
N LEU A 50 5.12 9.98 4.08
CA LEU A 50 4.17 10.11 2.97
C LEU A 50 4.86 9.92 1.62
N PHE A 51 5.96 10.63 1.36
CA PHE A 51 6.71 10.49 0.10
C PHE A 51 7.25 9.07 -0.10
N VAL A 52 7.77 8.46 0.96
CA VAL A 52 8.25 7.08 0.93
C VAL A 52 7.11 6.09 0.70
N GLY A 53 5.98 6.24 1.39
CA GLY A 53 4.80 5.39 1.21
C GLY A 53 4.22 5.50 -0.20
N LEU A 54 4.17 6.71 -0.76
CA LEU A 54 3.70 6.95 -2.13
C LEU A 54 4.63 6.31 -3.17
N ALA A 55 5.95 6.47 -2.99
CA ALA A 55 6.94 5.84 -3.86
C ALA A 55 6.92 4.31 -3.78
N ALA A 56 6.79 3.76 -2.57
CA ALA A 56 6.67 2.31 -2.35
C ALA A 56 5.39 1.75 -2.98
N GLY A 57 4.26 2.44 -2.83
CA GLY A 57 2.99 2.07 -3.47
C GLY A 57 3.08 2.09 -5.00
N ALA A 58 3.66 3.14 -5.58
CA ALA A 58 3.88 3.25 -7.02
C ALA A 58 4.81 2.13 -7.53
N ALA A 59 5.90 1.85 -6.82
CA ALA A 59 6.84 0.79 -7.16
C ALA A 59 6.17 -0.60 -7.08
N GLY A 60 5.36 -0.86 -6.06
CA GLY A 60 4.62 -2.12 -5.89
C GLY A 60 3.62 -2.36 -7.03
N ILE A 61 2.89 -1.32 -7.44
CA ILE A 61 2.00 -1.38 -8.60
C ILE A 61 2.81 -1.65 -9.88
N TRP A 62 3.93 -0.96 -10.06
CA TRP A 62 4.76 -1.12 -11.26
C TRP A 62 5.36 -2.53 -11.38
N LEU A 63 5.81 -3.12 -10.28
CA LEU A 63 6.28 -4.51 -10.21
C LEU A 63 5.16 -5.50 -10.56
N ARG A 64 3.96 -5.33 -10.01
CA ARG A 64 2.80 -6.16 -10.33
C ARG A 64 2.40 -6.07 -11.80
N VAL A 65 2.38 -4.87 -12.36
CA VAL A 65 2.07 -4.65 -13.79
C VAL A 65 3.15 -5.28 -14.69
N ARG A 66 4.42 -5.12 -14.33
CA ARG A 66 5.55 -5.74 -15.04
C ARG A 66 5.45 -7.27 -15.04
N GLU A 67 5.12 -7.88 -13.90
CA GLU A 67 4.96 -9.33 -13.80
C GLU A 67 3.82 -9.86 -14.68
N LEU A 68 2.74 -9.10 -14.82
CA LEU A 68 1.60 -9.46 -15.67
C LEU A 68 1.86 -9.28 -17.17
N THR A 69 2.90 -8.53 -17.54
CA THR A 69 3.24 -8.23 -18.94
C THR A 69 4.30 -9.18 -19.52
N ARG A 70 4.91 -10.03 -18.68
CA ARG A 70 5.84 -11.10 -19.10
C ARG A 70 5.12 -12.42 -19.32
#